data_AF-A0A9P0HAL0-F1
#
_entry.id   AF-A0A9P0HAL0-F1
#
_cell.length_a   1.000
_cell.length_b   1.000
_cell.length_c   1.000
_cell.angle_alpha   90.00
_cell.angle_beta   90.00
_cell.angle_gamma   90.00
#
_symmetry.space_group_name_H-M   'P 1'
#
loop_
_entity.id
_entity.type
_entity.pdbx_description
1 polymer ?
#
loop_
_entity_poly.entity_id
_entity_poly.type
_entity_poly.pdbx_seq_one_letter_code
_entity_poly.pdbx_strand_id
1 'polypeptide(L)'
;MQTCDVEPKVKITSLKPHRKPELEKIRDEILAESKNINYDEIFNQLKDQVRNIHAAYLFTPNGVEVLADLCKVISSTPTSFYYSSWKNLAGVLNLSFHQIGCIEQIKSDPTEVVLKTFAQHWDSTLDTIVSALQSLKRYDALSVVKKGFQELERIARQEQIKRTENISSEIDSIIHGKGTSDGILRPEHLSVLPYQLPITLKLFPAINKEKQEIIINNNEVPKNEGQLQNKSIVSKKKVKKFSKGIMLTFAADGEEIARKIAAQFRKARGRHLPIGVLILEEHIDKVLQNPEEFISHIFPQMNYIVPILTEGYLLSLKGNNHHEGSSLSSIDSMYVKFIHDLMMKYYVQNNCRNDKFRCIIPDDRFLKIVNHKHMELDPVLKVYVKESELEQLACRMLKISRVVNNFNRGA
;
A
#
# COMPACT_ATOMS: atom_id res chain seq x y z
N MET A 1 55.08 57.28 24.78
CA MET A 1 53.71 56.74 24.98
C MET A 1 53.77 55.28 24.59
N GLN A 2 53.70 54.41 25.58
CA GLN A 2 53.92 52.97 25.46
C GLN A 2 52.62 52.33 25.95
N THR A 3 51.83 51.79 25.02
CA THR A 3 50.59 51.08 25.35
C THR A 3 50.89 49.59 25.30
N CYS A 4 50.89 48.97 26.49
CA CYS A 4 51.14 47.56 26.70
C CYS A 4 49.99 46.72 26.13
N ASP A 5 50.35 45.74 25.30
CA ASP A 5 49.54 44.58 24.98
C ASP A 5 49.25 43.76 26.25
N VAL A 6 47.96 43.51 26.52
CA VAL A 6 47.52 42.52 27.50
C VAL A 6 46.55 41.58 26.81
N GLU A 7 47.07 40.46 26.30
CA GLU A 7 46.24 39.31 25.95
C GLU A 7 45.72 38.64 27.23
N PRO A 8 44.42 38.31 27.33
CA PRO A 8 43.91 37.50 28.43
C PRO A 8 44.24 36.02 28.17
N LYS A 9 45.22 35.47 28.90
CA LYS A 9 45.43 34.02 29.01
C LYS A 9 44.26 33.38 29.75
N VAL A 10 43.26 32.90 29.02
CA VAL A 10 42.24 32.00 29.57
C VAL A 10 42.88 30.62 29.76
N LYS A 11 43.33 30.33 30.99
CA LYS A 11 43.66 28.97 31.43
C LYS A 11 42.37 28.15 31.44
N ILE A 12 42.19 27.27 30.46
CA ILE A 12 41.18 26.22 30.53
C ILE A 12 41.63 25.23 31.61
N THR A 13 41.15 25.44 32.84
CA THR A 13 41.24 24.44 33.90
C THR A 13 40.43 23.22 33.47
N SER A 14 41.13 22.12 33.20
CA SER A 14 40.57 20.80 32.95
C SER A 14 39.58 20.44 34.08
N LEU A 15 38.28 20.44 33.76
CA LEU A 15 37.24 19.83 34.59
C LEU A 15 37.40 18.30 34.52
N LYS A 16 38.43 17.75 35.14
CA LYS A 16 38.47 16.32 35.48
C LYS A 16 37.92 16.18 36.91
N PRO A 17 36.69 15.67 37.10
CA PRO A 17 36.17 15.43 38.43
C PRO A 17 37.06 14.40 39.16
N HIS A 18 37.15 14.52 40.49
CA HIS A 18 37.89 13.61 41.36
C HIS A 18 37.25 12.20 41.26
N ARG A 19 37.90 11.30 40.52
CA ARG A 19 37.38 9.95 40.28
C ARG A 19 37.66 9.06 41.49
N LYS A 20 36.62 8.40 42.01
CA LYS A 20 36.78 7.44 43.12
C LYS A 20 37.53 6.20 42.62
N PRO A 21 38.65 5.79 43.25
CA PRO A 21 39.49 4.69 42.76
C PRO A 21 38.78 3.33 42.74
N GLU A 22 37.86 3.09 43.68
CA GLU A 22 37.04 1.87 43.71
C GLU A 22 36.10 1.77 42.49
N LEU A 23 35.54 2.89 42.04
CA LEU A 23 34.68 2.92 40.85
C LEU A 23 35.49 2.76 39.56
N GLU A 24 36.74 3.24 39.52
CA GLU A 24 37.63 3.00 38.38
C GLU A 24 38.08 1.53 38.33
N LYS A 25 38.31 0.89 39.48
CA LYS A 25 38.60 -0.55 39.52
C LYS A 25 37.42 -1.40 39.03
N ILE A 26 36.21 -1.10 39.48
CA ILE A 26 34.99 -1.76 38.97
C ILE A 26 34.82 -1.50 37.47
N ARG A 27 35.10 -0.28 37.02
CA ARG A 27 35.07 0.07 35.58
C ARG A 27 36.09 -0.74 34.79
N ASP A 28 37.32 -0.89 35.29
CA ASP A 28 38.38 -1.65 34.63
C ASP A 28 38.07 -3.16 34.60
N GLU A 29 37.46 -3.69 35.65
CA GLU A 29 36.96 -5.08 35.70
C GLU A 29 35.85 -5.31 34.66
N ILE A 30 34.86 -4.42 34.56
CA ILE A 30 33.80 -4.48 33.53
C ILE A 30 34.38 -4.32 32.11
N LEU A 31 35.36 -3.44 31.93
CA LEU A 31 36.06 -3.25 30.66
C LEU A 31 36.92 -4.46 30.28
N ALA A 32 37.44 -5.21 31.25
CA ALA A 32 38.18 -6.44 31.02
C ALA A 32 37.23 -7.60 30.66
N GLU A 33 36.08 -7.73 31.33
CA GLU A 33 35.06 -8.73 30.99
C GLU A 33 34.48 -8.50 29.59
N SER A 34 34.19 -7.25 29.23
CA SER A 34 33.66 -6.91 27.90
C SER A 34 34.66 -7.11 26.75
N LYS A 35 35.97 -7.06 27.01
CA LYS A 35 37.01 -7.38 26.01
C LYS A 35 37.09 -8.88 25.67
N ASN A 36 36.60 -9.76 26.53
CA ASN A 36 36.60 -11.21 26.31
C ASN A 36 35.39 -11.71 25.51
N ILE A 37 34.39 -10.86 25.25
CA ILE A 37 33.22 -11.24 24.46
C ILE A 37 33.53 -10.99 22.98
N ASN A 38 33.81 -12.07 22.25
CA ASN A 38 33.96 -12.02 20.80
C ASN A 38 32.58 -11.90 20.13
N TYR A 39 32.07 -10.67 20.05
CA TYR A 39 30.78 -10.37 19.43
C TYR A 39 30.70 -10.87 17.98
N ASP A 40 31.81 -10.82 17.22
CA ASP A 40 31.82 -11.28 15.83
C ASP A 40 31.56 -12.79 15.74
N GLU A 41 32.16 -13.59 16.60
CA GLU A 41 31.91 -15.05 16.64
C GLU A 41 30.48 -15.38 17.03
N ILE A 42 29.95 -14.69 18.05
CA ILE A 42 28.57 -14.89 18.52
C ILE A 42 27.55 -14.54 17.42
N PHE A 43 27.76 -13.44 16.70
CA PHE A 43 26.82 -13.01 15.66
C PHE A 43 27.03 -13.75 14.34
N ASN A 44 28.22 -14.29 14.07
CA ASN A 44 28.43 -15.23 12.96
C ASN A 44 27.66 -16.54 13.19
N GLN A 45 27.63 -17.07 14.42
CA GLN A 45 26.78 -18.22 14.74
C GLN A 45 25.30 -17.90 14.56
N LEU A 46 24.84 -16.71 14.98
CA LEU A 46 23.46 -16.28 14.76
C LEU A 46 23.14 -16.18 13.27
N LYS A 47 24.05 -15.58 12.49
CA LYS A 47 23.95 -15.46 11.03
C LYS A 47 23.75 -16.83 10.38
N ASP A 48 24.57 -17.82 10.74
CA ASP A 48 24.46 -19.18 10.22
C ASP A 48 23.15 -19.87 10.60
N GLN A 49 22.62 -19.62 11.80
CA GLN A 49 21.34 -20.16 12.25
C GLN A 49 20.18 -19.65 11.41
N VAL A 50 20.15 -18.35 11.11
CA VAL A 50 19.01 -17.70 10.43
C VAL A 50 19.17 -17.55 8.92
N ARG A 51 20.23 -18.12 8.33
CA ARG A 51 20.56 -18.00 6.89
C ARG A 51 19.47 -18.41 5.92
N ASN A 52 18.64 -19.37 6.32
CA ASN A 52 17.57 -19.89 5.47
C ASN A 52 16.19 -19.34 5.86
N ILE A 53 16.13 -18.38 6.78
CA ILE A 53 14.86 -17.84 7.27
C ILE A 53 14.59 -16.53 6.54
N HIS A 54 13.45 -16.45 5.84
CA HIS A 54 13.07 -15.26 5.12
C HIS A 54 12.77 -14.09 6.08
N ALA A 55 13.21 -12.88 5.71
CA ALA A 55 13.03 -11.65 6.51
C ALA A 55 11.56 -11.29 6.77
N ALA A 56 10.66 -11.80 5.93
CA ALA A 56 9.21 -11.66 6.11
C ALA A 56 8.70 -12.18 7.47
N TYR A 57 9.44 -13.09 8.12
CA TYR A 57 9.05 -13.60 9.44
C TYR A 57 8.96 -12.50 10.51
N LEU A 58 9.66 -11.37 10.33
CA LEU A 58 9.57 -10.18 11.20
C LEU A 58 8.18 -9.56 11.21
N PHE A 59 7.36 -9.79 10.18
CA PHE A 59 6.02 -9.22 10.04
C PHE A 59 4.91 -10.23 10.37
N THR A 60 5.29 -11.41 10.84
CA THR A 60 4.35 -12.38 11.46
C THR A 60 3.96 -11.90 12.86
N PRO A 61 2.84 -12.38 13.45
CA PRO A 61 2.51 -12.12 14.85
C PRO A 61 3.65 -12.42 15.83
N ASN A 62 4.47 -13.43 15.54
CA ASN A 62 5.61 -13.82 16.38
C ASN A 62 6.87 -12.97 16.14
N GLY A 63 6.91 -12.21 15.04
CA GLY A 63 8.03 -11.34 14.67
C GLY A 63 7.85 -9.88 15.06
N VAL A 64 6.62 -9.44 15.35
CA VAL A 64 6.31 -8.02 15.65
C VAL A 64 7.10 -7.50 16.84
N GLU A 65 7.29 -8.30 17.90
CA GLU A 65 8.08 -7.89 19.07
C GLU A 65 9.56 -7.64 18.69
N VAL A 66 10.13 -8.53 17.89
CA VAL A 66 11.51 -8.43 17.41
C VAL A 66 11.69 -7.21 16.50
N LEU A 67 10.70 -6.95 15.64
CA LEU A 67 10.65 -5.78 14.78
C LEU A 67 10.55 -4.49 15.60
N ALA A 68 9.71 -4.46 16.63
CA ALA A 68 9.57 -3.32 17.53
C ALA A 68 10.89 -3.01 18.27
N ASP A 69 11.60 -4.05 18.71
CA ASP A 69 12.93 -3.91 19.32
C ASP A 69 13.96 -3.32 18.33
N LEU A 70 13.98 -3.78 17.08
CA LEU A 70 14.81 -3.19 16.02
C LEU A 70 14.50 -1.71 15.82
N CYS A 71 13.22 -1.36 15.68
CA CYS A 71 12.78 0.02 15.49
C CYS A 71 13.19 0.90 16.67
N LYS A 72 12.97 0.41 17.91
CA LYS A 72 13.33 1.12 19.12
C LYS A 72 14.83 1.43 19.18
N VAL A 73 15.70 0.49 18.81
CA VAL A 73 17.15 0.70 18.89
C VAL A 73 17.67 1.53 17.71
N ILE A 74 17.17 1.31 16.51
CA ILE A 74 17.72 1.95 15.29
C ILE A 74 17.11 3.34 15.08
N SER A 75 15.80 3.49 15.22
CA SER A 75 15.10 4.76 14.99
C SER A 75 15.22 5.73 16.17
N SER A 76 15.34 5.25 17.42
CA SER A 76 15.46 6.13 18.59
C SER A 76 16.88 6.62 18.87
N THR A 77 17.89 6.08 18.20
CA THR A 77 19.28 6.52 18.39
C THR A 77 19.53 7.78 17.56
N PRO A 78 19.90 8.93 18.18
CA PRO A 78 20.18 10.16 17.45
C PRO A 78 21.30 9.94 16.43
N THR A 79 21.08 10.44 15.21
CA THR A 79 22.11 10.36 14.16
C THR A 79 23.30 11.22 14.60
N SER A 80 24.46 10.58 14.78
CA SER A 80 25.71 11.26 15.11
C SER A 80 26.84 10.67 14.27
N PHE A 81 28.01 11.31 14.28
CA PHE A 81 29.20 10.78 13.62
C PHE A 81 29.56 9.34 14.03
N TYR A 82 29.13 8.91 15.23
CA TYR A 82 29.46 7.60 15.80
C TYR A 82 28.38 6.53 15.60
N TYR A 83 27.15 6.90 15.18
CA TYR A 83 26.02 5.97 15.11
C TYR A 83 25.38 5.95 13.73
N SER A 84 25.41 4.78 13.09
CA SER A 84 24.74 4.49 11.83
C SER A 84 23.22 4.58 12.00
N SER A 85 22.58 5.43 11.19
CA SER A 85 21.12 5.65 11.18
C SER A 85 20.38 4.58 10.38
N TRP A 86 19.04 4.60 10.42
CA TRP A 86 18.19 3.79 9.55
C TRP A 86 18.49 3.99 8.05
N LYS A 87 18.97 5.18 7.64
CA LYS A 87 19.37 5.44 6.24
C LYS A 87 20.61 4.66 5.85
N ASN A 88 21.57 4.49 6.78
CA ASN A 88 22.76 3.67 6.56
C ASN A 88 22.36 2.20 6.43
N LEU A 89 21.42 1.72 7.27
CA LEU A 89 20.86 0.38 7.15
C LEU A 89 20.17 0.17 5.81
N ALA A 90 19.35 1.11 5.36
CA ALA A 90 18.70 1.06 4.06
C ALA A 90 19.72 0.94 2.91
N GLY A 91 20.79 1.73 2.95
CA GLY A 91 21.85 1.69 1.94
C GLY A 91 22.58 0.34 1.91
N VAL A 92 22.90 -0.24 3.07
CA VAL A 92 23.56 -1.56 3.15
C VAL A 92 22.62 -2.68 2.69
N LEU A 93 21.32 -2.56 2.93
CA LEU A 93 20.30 -3.47 2.40
C LEU A 93 19.96 -3.22 0.92
N ASN A 94 20.76 -2.42 0.21
CA ASN A 94 20.63 -2.10 -1.22
C ASN A 94 19.33 -1.38 -1.61
N LEU A 95 18.73 -0.61 -0.71
CA LEU A 95 17.64 0.29 -1.08
C LEU A 95 18.21 1.47 -1.88
N SER A 96 17.52 1.85 -2.95
CA SER A 96 17.89 2.99 -3.78
C SER A 96 17.75 4.32 -3.04
N PHE A 97 18.52 5.33 -3.46
CA PHE A 97 18.41 6.69 -2.91
C PHE A 97 17.00 7.25 -2.98
N HIS A 98 16.24 6.94 -4.04
CA HIS A 98 14.85 7.35 -4.21
C HIS A 98 13.94 6.67 -3.16
N GLN A 99 14.13 5.38 -2.90
CA GLN A 99 13.40 4.67 -1.85
C GLN A 99 13.69 5.26 -0.47
N ILE A 100 14.96 5.53 -0.16
CA ILE A 100 15.35 6.16 1.12
C ILE A 100 14.69 7.53 1.29
N GLY A 101 14.68 8.36 0.24
CA GLY A 101 14.01 9.66 0.24
C GLY A 101 12.49 9.56 0.43
N CYS A 102 11.85 8.53 -0.14
CA CYS A 102 10.44 8.26 0.11
C CYS A 102 10.17 7.84 1.56
N ILE A 103 11.00 6.95 2.12
CA ILE A 103 10.85 6.49 3.52
C ILE A 103 10.92 7.67 4.50
N GLU A 104 11.78 8.65 4.24
CA GLU A 104 11.91 9.84 5.08
C GLU A 104 10.63 10.68 5.17
N GLN A 105 9.75 10.61 4.16
CA GLN A 105 8.50 11.36 4.12
C GLN A 105 7.30 10.58 4.68
N ILE A 106 7.46 9.29 4.98
CA ILE A 106 6.41 8.44 5.51
C ILE A 106 6.28 8.69 7.02
N LYS A 107 5.03 8.74 7.52
CA LYS A 107 4.74 9.02 8.95
C LYS A 107 4.96 7.82 9.89
N SER A 108 5.29 6.65 9.36
CA SER A 108 5.58 5.42 10.09
C SER A 108 7.05 5.35 10.53
N ASP A 109 7.39 4.36 11.36
CA ASP A 109 8.79 4.15 11.75
C ASP A 109 9.67 3.82 10.52
N PRO A 110 10.74 4.58 10.27
CA PRO A 110 11.52 4.42 9.06
C PRO A 110 12.30 3.10 9.02
N THR A 111 12.70 2.56 10.18
CA THR A 111 13.37 1.24 10.26
C THR A 111 12.41 0.13 9.88
N GLU A 112 11.17 0.19 10.37
CA GLU A 112 10.12 -0.76 9.97
C GLU A 112 9.96 -0.76 8.45
N VAL A 113 9.80 0.42 7.85
CA VAL A 113 9.54 0.57 6.42
C VAL A 113 10.74 0.09 5.59
N VAL A 114 11.98 0.34 6.04
CA VAL A 114 13.20 -0.19 5.40
C VAL A 114 13.20 -1.72 5.40
N LEU A 115 12.99 -2.35 6.55
CA LEU A 115 13.02 -3.80 6.68
C LEU A 115 11.88 -4.45 5.90
N LYS A 116 10.71 -3.81 5.87
CA LYS A 116 9.55 -4.25 5.10
C LYS A 116 9.83 -4.13 3.60
N THR A 117 10.52 -3.05 3.19
CA THR A 117 10.92 -2.84 1.80
C THR A 117 11.90 -3.91 1.35
N PHE A 118 12.92 -4.18 2.16
CA PHE A 118 13.89 -5.26 1.96
C PHE A 118 13.22 -6.64 1.90
N ALA A 119 12.30 -6.95 2.82
CA ALA A 119 11.65 -8.26 2.91
C ALA A 119 10.70 -8.60 1.74
N GLN A 120 10.57 -7.73 0.74
CA GLN A 120 9.81 -8.03 -0.49
C GLN A 120 10.59 -8.90 -1.48
N HIS A 121 11.92 -8.89 -1.46
CA HIS A 121 12.68 -9.75 -2.35
C HIS A 121 12.55 -11.20 -1.89
N TRP A 122 12.45 -12.13 -2.84
CA TRP A 122 12.29 -13.56 -2.56
C TRP A 122 13.50 -14.17 -1.86
N ASP A 123 14.69 -13.59 -2.02
CA ASP A 123 15.96 -13.99 -1.43
C ASP A 123 16.31 -13.19 -0.16
N SER A 124 15.40 -12.34 0.34
CA SER A 124 15.65 -11.56 1.55
C SER A 124 15.57 -12.41 2.80
N THR A 125 16.73 -12.69 3.38
CA THR A 125 16.90 -13.53 4.57
C THR A 125 17.28 -12.72 5.80
N LEU A 126 17.04 -13.29 6.99
CA LEU A 126 17.41 -12.66 8.26
C LEU A 126 18.92 -12.50 8.44
N ASP A 127 19.73 -13.39 7.85
CA ASP A 127 21.20 -13.31 7.97
C ASP A 127 21.79 -12.12 7.21
N THR A 128 21.11 -11.69 6.14
CA THR A 128 21.44 -10.45 5.42
C THR A 128 21.22 -9.24 6.33
N ILE A 129 20.17 -9.24 7.15
CA ILE A 129 19.93 -8.18 8.15
C ILE A 129 20.99 -8.24 9.25
N VAL A 130 21.34 -9.43 9.75
CA VAL A 130 22.43 -9.59 10.74
C VAL A 130 23.75 -9.05 10.18
N SER A 131 24.09 -9.42 8.94
CA SER A 131 25.31 -8.97 8.25
C SER A 131 25.32 -7.46 8.05
N ALA A 132 24.16 -6.87 7.71
CA ALA A 132 24.03 -5.43 7.56
C ALA A 132 24.30 -4.71 8.89
N LEU A 133 23.73 -5.17 9.99
CA LEU A 133 23.95 -4.60 11.31
C LEU A 133 25.41 -4.78 11.80
N GLN A 134 26.04 -5.92 11.52
CA GLN A 134 27.47 -6.14 11.81
C GLN A 134 28.35 -5.15 11.02
N SER A 135 28.09 -4.96 9.73
CA SER A 135 28.86 -4.03 8.89
C SER A 135 28.75 -2.57 9.37
N LEU A 136 27.59 -2.21 9.93
CA LEU A 136 27.32 -0.91 10.53
C LEU A 136 27.82 -0.78 11.98
N LYS A 137 28.42 -1.84 12.53
CA LYS A 137 28.89 -1.96 13.92
C LYS A 137 27.77 -1.70 14.95
N ARG A 138 26.53 -2.02 14.60
CA ARG A 138 25.34 -1.89 15.47
C ARG A 138 25.13 -3.15 16.31
N TYR A 139 26.13 -3.47 17.13
CA TYR A 139 26.10 -4.63 18.04
C TYR A 139 25.06 -4.48 19.16
N ASP A 140 24.68 -3.25 19.47
CA ASP A 140 23.56 -2.90 20.34
C ASP A 140 22.24 -3.49 19.83
N ALA A 141 21.92 -3.29 18.55
CA ALA A 141 20.72 -3.83 17.92
C ALA A 141 20.77 -5.37 17.87
N LEU A 142 21.92 -5.94 17.48
CA LEU A 142 22.12 -7.38 17.40
C LEU A 142 21.95 -8.09 18.76
N SER A 143 22.42 -7.46 19.83
CA SER A 143 22.32 -8.03 21.18
C SER A 143 20.87 -8.14 21.65
N VAL A 144 20.03 -7.16 21.32
CA VAL A 144 18.61 -7.15 21.68
C VAL A 144 17.84 -8.21 20.91
N VAL A 145 18.07 -8.32 19.60
CA VAL A 145 17.23 -9.15 18.71
C VAL A 145 17.69 -10.60 18.61
N LYS A 146 18.88 -10.94 19.13
CA LYS A 146 19.47 -12.29 19.07
C LYS A 146 18.47 -13.38 19.48
N LYS A 147 17.85 -13.24 20.66
CA LYS A 147 16.89 -14.24 21.16
C LYS A 147 15.64 -14.32 20.29
N GLY A 148 15.14 -13.17 19.83
CA GLY A 148 13.99 -13.10 18.92
C GLY A 148 14.25 -13.80 17.60
N PHE A 149 15.44 -13.62 17.02
CA PHE A 149 15.83 -14.27 15.77
C PHE A 149 15.96 -15.80 15.92
N GLN A 150 16.49 -16.26 17.05
CA GLN A 150 16.54 -17.70 17.36
C GLN A 150 15.14 -18.30 17.53
N GLU A 151 14.22 -17.57 18.13
CA GLU A 151 12.83 -18.02 18.28
C GLU A 151 12.09 -18.04 16.93
N LEU A 152 12.30 -17.04 16.06
CA LEU A 152 11.76 -17.03 14.71
C LEU A 152 12.27 -18.20 13.87
N GLU A 153 13.55 -18.57 14.03
CA GLU A 153 14.12 -19.76 13.40
C GLU A 153 13.41 -21.05 13.84
N ARG A 154 13.20 -21.20 15.15
CA ARG A 154 12.47 -22.34 15.74
C ARG A 154 11.05 -22.44 15.17
N ILE A 155 10.34 -21.31 15.09
CA ILE A 155 8.97 -21.22 14.58
C ILE A 155 8.92 -21.57 13.09
N ALA A 156 9.80 -20.98 12.28
CA ALA A 156 9.84 -21.23 10.83
C ALA A 156 10.08 -22.72 10.52
N ARG A 157 10.96 -23.39 11.28
CA ARG A 157 11.16 -24.84 11.15
C ARG A 157 9.93 -25.65 11.55
N GLN A 158 9.25 -25.27 12.63
CA GLN A 158 8.03 -25.95 13.06
C GLN A 158 6.89 -25.82 12.06
N GLU A 159 6.71 -24.64 11.46
CA GLU A 159 5.74 -24.43 10.38
C GLU A 159 6.04 -25.31 9.18
N GLN A 160 7.31 -25.46 8.80
CA GLN A 160 7.72 -26.32 7.70
C GLN A 160 7.43 -27.81 7.96
N ILE A 161 7.65 -28.29 9.18
CA ILE A 161 7.34 -29.67 9.58
C ILE A 161 5.83 -29.92 9.46
N LYS A 162 5.00 -29.04 10.02
CA LYS A 162 3.53 -29.13 9.93
C LYS A 162 3.01 -29.15 8.49
N ARG A 163 3.63 -28.35 7.60
CA ARG A 163 3.28 -28.35 6.18
C ARG A 163 3.64 -29.65 5.49
N THR A 164 4.74 -30.30 5.87
CA THR A 164 5.19 -31.56 5.26
C THR A 164 4.33 -32.75 5.69
N GLU A 165 3.81 -32.75 6.91
CA GLU A 165 2.94 -33.81 7.45
C GLU A 165 1.51 -33.81 6.86
N ASN A 166 1.03 -32.67 6.35
CA ASN A 166 -0.32 -32.51 5.80
C ASN A 166 -0.44 -32.82 4.28
N ILE A 167 0.66 -33.16 3.60
CA ILE A 167 0.64 -33.46 2.15
C ILE A 167 0.18 -34.91 1.93
N SER A 168 -1.13 -35.14 1.94
CA SER A 168 -1.75 -36.37 1.43
C SER A 168 -2.84 -36.14 0.38
N SER A 169 -3.05 -34.90 -0.08
CA SER A 169 -3.99 -34.56 -1.15
C SER A 169 -3.32 -33.74 -2.25
N GLU A 170 -3.36 -34.24 -3.48
CA GLU A 170 -2.73 -33.67 -4.69
C GLU A 170 -3.32 -32.30 -5.13
N ILE A 171 -4.32 -31.78 -4.44
CA ILE A 171 -5.07 -30.56 -4.82
C ILE A 171 -4.37 -29.27 -4.33
N ASP A 172 -3.57 -29.33 -3.26
CA ASP A 172 -2.93 -28.14 -2.68
C ASP A 172 -1.67 -27.66 -3.43
N SER A 173 -1.18 -28.45 -4.38
CA SER A 173 0.01 -28.14 -5.19
C SER A 173 -0.16 -26.96 -6.16
N ILE A 174 -1.39 -26.49 -6.38
CA ILE A 174 -1.72 -25.38 -7.28
C ILE A 174 -1.88 -24.04 -6.52
N ILE A 175 -2.24 -24.09 -5.22
CA ILE A 175 -2.54 -22.90 -4.39
C ILE A 175 -1.43 -22.62 -3.38
N HIS A 176 -0.76 -23.65 -2.86
CA HIS A 176 0.45 -23.51 -2.07
C HIS A 176 1.65 -23.65 -2.98
N GLY A 177 2.31 -22.52 -3.27
CA GLY A 177 3.49 -22.47 -4.13
C GLY A 177 4.44 -23.61 -3.80
N LYS A 178 4.91 -24.30 -4.86
CA LYS A 178 5.94 -25.35 -4.81
C LYS A 178 6.86 -25.15 -3.61
N GLY A 179 6.99 -26.18 -2.76
CA GLY A 179 8.09 -26.24 -1.78
C GLY A 179 9.37 -25.75 -2.46
N THR A 180 9.93 -24.67 -1.93
CA THR A 180 10.85 -23.86 -2.72
C THR A 180 12.15 -24.62 -2.90
N SER A 181 12.55 -24.82 -4.16
CA SER A 181 13.77 -25.55 -4.54
C SER A 181 15.07 -24.92 -4.06
N ASP A 182 14.99 -23.74 -3.42
CA ASP A 182 16.10 -22.92 -2.95
C ASP A 182 16.41 -23.07 -1.45
N GLY A 183 15.61 -23.83 -0.69
CA GLY A 183 15.85 -24.10 0.73
C GLY A 183 15.58 -22.95 1.69
N ILE A 184 14.97 -21.84 1.24
CA ILE A 184 14.59 -20.70 2.10
C ILE A 184 13.17 -20.89 2.66
N LEU A 185 13.04 -20.86 3.99
CA LEU A 185 11.78 -20.96 4.71
C LEU A 185 11.03 -19.63 4.68
N ARG A 186 9.81 -19.65 4.13
CA ARG A 186 8.97 -18.46 3.91
C ARG A 186 7.62 -18.59 4.63
N PRO A 187 7.12 -17.49 5.24
CA PRO A 187 5.80 -17.49 5.84
C PRO A 187 4.70 -17.42 4.76
N GLU A 188 3.51 -17.94 5.07
CA GLU A 188 2.35 -17.97 4.17
C GLU A 188 1.91 -16.59 3.67
N HIS A 189 2.08 -15.55 4.49
CA HIS A 189 1.69 -14.17 4.17
C HIS A 189 2.79 -13.38 3.46
N LEU A 190 3.86 -14.01 2.97
CA LEU A 190 4.88 -13.33 2.17
C LEU A 190 4.27 -12.60 0.97
N SER A 191 3.26 -13.20 0.34
CA SER A 191 2.52 -12.57 -0.77
C SER A 191 1.84 -11.26 -0.38
N VAL A 192 1.56 -11.05 0.92
CA VAL A 192 0.81 -9.90 1.42
C VAL A 192 1.71 -8.69 1.71
N LEU A 193 3.01 -8.92 1.94
CA LEU A 193 3.98 -7.89 2.33
C LEU A 193 4.11 -6.71 1.34
N PRO A 194 4.17 -6.93 0.01
CA PRO A 194 4.21 -5.84 -0.96
C PRO A 194 2.98 -4.93 -0.94
N TYR A 195 1.85 -5.35 -0.35
CA TYR A 195 0.64 -4.53 -0.26
C TYR A 195 0.63 -3.59 0.94
N GLN A 196 1.57 -3.74 1.87
CA GLN A 196 1.69 -2.91 3.07
C GLN A 196 2.62 -1.69 2.88
N LEU A 197 3.18 -1.51 1.67
CA LEU A 197 4.13 -0.43 1.36
C LEU A 197 3.63 0.48 0.24
N PRO A 198 4.01 1.77 0.26
CA PRO A 198 3.83 2.68 -0.88
C PRO A 198 4.55 2.18 -2.13
N ILE A 199 4.01 2.53 -3.31
CA ILE A 199 4.49 2.06 -4.64
C ILE A 199 5.97 2.35 -4.88
N THR A 200 6.46 3.50 -4.42
CA THR A 200 7.88 3.88 -4.56
C THR A 200 8.84 2.92 -3.86
N LEU A 201 8.33 2.14 -2.90
CA LEU A 201 9.09 1.16 -2.14
C LEU A 201 8.82 -0.27 -2.61
N LYS A 202 7.88 -0.50 -3.53
CA LYS A 202 7.57 -1.85 -3.98
C LYS A 202 8.63 -2.40 -4.92
N LEU A 203 8.97 -3.67 -4.74
CA LEU A 203 9.72 -4.40 -5.74
C LEU A 203 8.76 -5.06 -6.72
N PHE A 204 8.82 -4.65 -7.99
CA PHE A 204 8.09 -5.36 -9.03
C PHE A 204 8.85 -6.64 -9.37
N PRO A 205 8.20 -7.81 -9.42
CA PRO A 205 8.82 -8.98 -10.02
C PRO A 205 9.20 -8.61 -11.45
N ALA A 206 10.48 -8.73 -11.77
CA ALA A 206 10.93 -8.62 -13.14
C ALA A 206 10.12 -9.64 -13.94
N ILE A 207 9.27 -9.15 -14.85
CA ILE A 207 8.66 -10.01 -15.86
C ILE A 207 9.86 -10.52 -16.66
N ASN A 208 10.29 -11.74 -16.35
CA ASN A 208 11.24 -12.48 -17.17
C ASN A 208 10.66 -12.45 -18.57
N LYS A 209 11.28 -11.66 -19.45
CA LYS A 209 11.04 -11.67 -20.89
C LYS A 209 11.61 -12.96 -21.46
N GLU A 210 11.08 -14.10 -21.02
CA GLU A 210 11.16 -15.31 -21.81
C GLU A 210 9.97 -15.28 -22.75
N LYS A 211 10.28 -15.11 -24.03
CA LYS A 211 9.38 -15.27 -25.15
C LYS A 211 8.72 -16.66 -25.06
N GLN A 212 7.59 -16.77 -24.38
CA GLN A 212 6.65 -17.84 -24.67
C GLN A 212 5.72 -17.32 -25.77
N GLU A 213 6.12 -17.60 -27.00
CA GLU A 213 5.20 -17.67 -28.12
C GLU A 213 4.06 -18.60 -27.71
N ILE A 214 2.88 -18.02 -27.49
CA ILE A 214 1.65 -18.80 -27.37
C ILE A 214 1.38 -19.35 -28.77
N ILE A 215 1.81 -20.59 -29.00
CA ILE A 215 1.46 -21.40 -30.15
C ILE A 215 -0.05 -21.67 -30.06
N ILE A 216 -0.86 -20.88 -30.76
CA ILE A 216 -2.22 -21.28 -31.13
C ILE A 216 -2.09 -22.00 -32.47
N ASN A 217 -2.12 -23.33 -32.41
CA ASN A 217 -2.28 -24.19 -33.58
C ASN A 217 -3.60 -23.85 -34.28
N ASN A 218 -3.53 -23.23 -35.45
CA ASN A 218 -4.60 -23.25 -36.43
C ASN A 218 -4.03 -23.88 -37.70
N ASN A 219 -4.38 -25.14 -37.92
CA ASN A 219 -4.14 -25.87 -39.16
C ASN A 219 -4.99 -25.29 -40.31
N GLU A 220 -4.37 -25.25 -41.51
CA GLU A 220 -4.95 -25.29 -42.87
C GLU A 220 -5.52 -24.00 -43.54
N VAL A 221 -4.62 -23.14 -44.05
CA VAL A 221 -4.23 -22.87 -45.49
C VAL A 221 -5.38 -22.86 -46.56
N PRO A 222 -5.43 -21.96 -47.61
CA PRO A 222 -4.29 -21.45 -48.39
C PRO A 222 -4.20 -19.95 -48.76
N LYS A 223 -2.92 -19.55 -48.86
CA LYS A 223 -2.23 -18.67 -49.83
C LYS A 223 -3.07 -17.73 -50.71
N ASN A 224 -2.73 -16.44 -50.64
CA ASN A 224 -2.27 -15.69 -51.81
C ASN A 224 -1.32 -14.56 -51.39
N GLU A 225 -0.14 -14.56 -52.00
CA GLU A 225 0.89 -13.52 -51.92
C GLU A 225 0.48 -12.31 -52.75
N GLY A 226 0.81 -11.10 -52.30
CA GLY A 226 0.63 -9.91 -53.12
C GLY A 226 0.72 -8.57 -52.39
N GLN A 227 1.95 -8.10 -52.21
CA GLN A 227 2.37 -6.70 -52.30
C GLN A 227 2.00 -5.68 -51.19
N LEU A 228 3.07 -5.17 -50.57
CA LEU A 228 3.21 -3.88 -49.88
C LEU A 228 2.41 -2.76 -50.54
N GLN A 229 1.51 -2.09 -49.81
CA GLN A 229 1.34 -0.62 -49.84
C GLN A 229 0.76 -0.08 -48.51
N ASN A 230 1.40 0.97 -47.99
CA ASN A 230 1.00 1.80 -46.86
C ASN A 230 -0.45 2.31 -46.97
N LYS A 231 -1.34 1.95 -46.04
CA LYS A 231 -2.54 2.75 -45.68
C LYS A 231 -2.93 2.57 -44.21
N SER A 232 -3.00 3.70 -43.50
CA SER A 232 -3.83 4.01 -42.33
C SER A 232 -4.29 2.85 -41.44
N ILE A 233 -3.83 2.82 -40.19
CA ILE A 233 -4.47 2.04 -39.12
C ILE A 233 -5.86 2.64 -38.87
N VAL A 234 -6.84 2.19 -39.64
CA VAL A 234 -8.25 2.28 -39.30
C VAL A 234 -8.44 1.38 -38.09
N SER A 235 -8.64 2.00 -36.93
CA SER A 235 -8.99 1.29 -35.70
C SER A 235 -10.21 0.40 -35.96
N LYS A 236 -10.04 -0.93 -35.88
CA LYS A 236 -11.17 -1.86 -35.84
C LYS A 236 -12.03 -1.49 -34.62
N LYS A 237 -13.22 -0.91 -34.86
CA LYS A 237 -14.19 -0.57 -33.80
C LYS A 237 -14.56 -1.84 -33.05
N LYS A 238 -14.07 -1.99 -31.81
CA LYS A 238 -14.61 -2.96 -30.86
C LYS A 238 -16.10 -2.63 -30.64
N VAL A 239 -16.97 -3.63 -30.76
CA VAL A 239 -18.41 -3.50 -30.46
C VAL A 239 -18.55 -2.99 -29.02
N LYS A 240 -19.18 -1.82 -28.83
CA LYS A 240 -19.35 -1.23 -27.50
C LYS A 240 -20.30 -2.10 -26.67
N LYS A 241 -19.83 -2.58 -25.51
CA LYS A 241 -20.61 -3.43 -24.58
C LYS A 241 -21.60 -2.64 -23.70
N PHE A 242 -21.51 -1.31 -23.66
CA PHE A 242 -22.32 -0.43 -22.81
C PHE A 242 -22.51 0.96 -23.45
N SER A 243 -23.57 1.68 -23.04
CA SER A 243 -23.91 3.01 -23.60
C SER A 243 -23.13 4.16 -22.95
N LYS A 244 -22.98 4.11 -21.62
CA LYS A 244 -22.33 5.13 -20.78
C LYS A 244 -21.53 4.44 -19.68
N GLY A 245 -20.38 5.00 -19.32
CA GLY A 245 -19.57 4.56 -18.18
C GLY A 245 -19.81 5.45 -16.98
N ILE A 246 -20.07 4.86 -15.82
CA ILE A 246 -20.19 5.56 -14.54
C ILE A 246 -19.24 4.96 -13.53
N MET A 247 -18.78 5.78 -12.59
CA MET A 247 -18.03 5.33 -11.42
C MET A 247 -18.83 5.65 -10.17
N LEU A 248 -19.04 4.64 -9.32
CA LEU A 248 -19.64 4.83 -8.01
C LEU A 248 -18.55 5.18 -6.99
N THR A 249 -18.88 6.04 -6.02
CA THR A 249 -18.03 6.31 -4.86
C THR A 249 -18.89 6.33 -3.60
N PHE A 250 -18.50 5.57 -2.59
CA PHE A 250 -19.29 5.31 -1.40
C PHE A 250 -18.37 5.00 -0.21
N ALA A 251 -18.82 5.31 1.00
CA ALA A 251 -18.16 4.85 2.22
C ALA A 251 -18.65 3.46 2.62
N ALA A 252 -18.01 2.84 3.62
CA ALA A 252 -18.35 1.50 4.09
C ALA A 252 -19.85 1.32 4.43
N ASP A 253 -20.50 2.33 5.03
CA ASP A 253 -21.92 2.29 5.37
C ASP A 253 -22.87 2.43 4.16
N GLY A 254 -22.33 2.72 2.97
CA GLY A 254 -23.05 2.83 1.70
C GLY A 254 -22.85 1.64 0.75
N GLU A 255 -22.07 0.63 1.13
CA GLU A 255 -21.68 -0.49 0.24
C GLU A 255 -22.88 -1.31 -0.27
N GLU A 256 -23.80 -1.69 0.62
CA GLU A 256 -24.98 -2.46 0.24
C GLU A 256 -25.85 -1.69 -0.76
N ILE A 257 -26.01 -0.39 -0.52
CA ILE A 257 -26.77 0.53 -1.36
C ILE A 257 -26.06 0.67 -2.72
N ALA A 258 -24.73 0.79 -2.72
CA ALA A 258 -23.93 0.86 -3.95
C ALA A 258 -24.11 -0.37 -4.84
N ARG A 259 -24.12 -1.58 -4.25
CA ARG A 259 -24.38 -2.82 -5.00
C ARG A 259 -25.81 -2.86 -5.57
N LYS A 260 -26.81 -2.44 -4.80
CA LYS A 260 -28.21 -2.32 -5.28
C LYS A 260 -28.31 -1.35 -6.46
N ILE A 261 -27.70 -0.16 -6.33
CA ILE A 261 -27.65 0.86 -7.38
C ILE A 261 -26.93 0.35 -8.63
N ALA A 262 -25.78 -0.30 -8.46
CA ALA A 262 -25.01 -0.88 -9.56
C ALA A 262 -25.82 -1.93 -10.33
N ALA A 263 -26.52 -2.82 -9.63
CA ALA A 263 -27.40 -3.80 -10.24
C ALA A 263 -28.50 -3.13 -11.07
N GLN A 264 -29.09 -2.02 -10.60
CA GLN A 264 -30.09 -1.28 -11.36
C GLN A 264 -29.52 -0.59 -12.60
N PHE A 265 -28.32 0.01 -12.52
CA PHE A 265 -27.69 0.64 -13.67
C PHE A 265 -27.26 -0.37 -14.74
N ARG A 266 -26.86 -1.57 -14.33
CA ARG A 266 -26.51 -2.70 -15.22
C ARG A 266 -27.70 -3.31 -15.96
N LYS A 267 -28.95 -2.97 -15.60
CA LYS A 267 -30.15 -3.43 -16.34
C LYS A 267 -30.21 -2.78 -17.73
N ALA A 268 -30.48 -3.59 -18.75
CA ALA A 268 -30.79 -3.10 -20.09
C ALA A 268 -32.14 -2.40 -20.10
N ARG A 269 -32.26 -1.31 -20.86
CA ARG A 269 -33.47 -0.48 -20.93
C ARG A 269 -33.97 -0.42 -22.37
N GLY A 270 -34.71 -1.47 -22.76
CA GLY A 270 -35.22 -1.63 -24.11
C GLY A 270 -34.10 -1.68 -25.15
N ARG A 271 -34.06 -0.69 -26.05
CA ARG A 271 -33.05 -0.59 -27.12
C ARG A 271 -31.71 -0.02 -26.67
N HIS A 272 -31.60 0.45 -25.42
CA HIS A 272 -30.36 1.02 -24.89
C HIS A 272 -29.52 -0.04 -24.18
N LEU A 273 -28.24 -0.13 -24.56
CA LEU A 273 -27.26 -0.96 -23.85
C LEU A 273 -27.17 -0.52 -22.39
N PRO A 274 -26.87 -1.45 -21.46
CA PRO A 274 -26.75 -1.14 -20.04
C PRO A 274 -25.69 -0.07 -19.78
N ILE A 275 -25.79 0.55 -18.60
CA ILE A 275 -24.77 1.48 -18.12
C ILE A 275 -23.63 0.64 -17.54
N GLY A 276 -22.40 0.90 -18.00
CA GLY A 276 -21.20 0.30 -17.44
C GLY A 276 -20.92 0.95 -16.09
N VAL A 277 -20.85 0.15 -15.03
CA VAL A 277 -20.64 0.64 -13.66
C VAL A 277 -19.29 0.17 -13.17
N LEU A 278 -18.44 1.12 -12.80
CA LEU A 278 -17.16 0.89 -12.14
C LEU A 278 -17.33 1.01 -10.63
N ILE A 279 -17.01 -0.08 -9.93
CA ILE A 279 -16.77 -0.13 -8.49
C ILE A 279 -15.30 -0.54 -8.34
N LEU A 280 -14.55 0.12 -7.47
CA LEU A 280 -13.11 -0.13 -7.35
C LEU A 280 -12.82 -1.54 -6.84
N GLU A 281 -13.59 -2.01 -5.85
CA GLU A 281 -13.48 -3.36 -5.30
C GLU A 281 -13.68 -4.46 -6.35
N GLU A 282 -14.54 -4.25 -7.35
CA GLU A 282 -14.76 -5.24 -8.43
C GLU A 282 -13.58 -5.32 -9.43
N HIS A 283 -12.65 -4.37 -9.37
CA HIS A 283 -11.45 -4.32 -10.21
C HIS A 283 -10.18 -4.32 -9.38
N ILE A 284 -10.23 -4.99 -8.23
CA ILE A 284 -9.16 -5.00 -7.24
C ILE A 284 -7.79 -5.30 -7.84
N ASP A 285 -7.66 -6.28 -8.75
CA ASP A 285 -6.39 -6.64 -9.41
C ASP A 285 -5.73 -5.51 -10.19
N LYS A 286 -6.52 -4.55 -10.70
CA LYS A 286 -6.05 -3.40 -11.49
C LYS A 286 -5.93 -2.15 -10.64
N VAL A 287 -6.85 -1.98 -9.69
CA VAL A 287 -6.86 -0.86 -8.75
C VAL A 287 -5.71 -0.99 -7.76
N LEU A 288 -5.39 -2.20 -7.27
CA LEU A 288 -4.30 -2.43 -6.32
C LEU A 288 -2.90 -2.16 -6.88
N GLN A 289 -2.73 -2.11 -8.21
CA GLN A 289 -1.45 -1.80 -8.85
C GLN A 289 -1.08 -0.34 -8.65
N ASN A 290 -2.01 0.57 -8.95
CA ASN A 290 -1.87 1.99 -8.68
C ASN A 290 -3.26 2.63 -8.56
N PRO A 291 -3.86 2.69 -7.36
CA PRO A 291 -5.24 3.10 -7.21
C PRO A 291 -5.43 4.57 -7.56
N GLU A 292 -4.50 5.44 -7.15
CA GLU A 292 -4.57 6.88 -7.47
C GLU A 292 -4.37 7.15 -8.95
N GLU A 293 -3.41 6.50 -9.62
CA GLU A 293 -3.23 6.63 -11.07
C GLU A 293 -4.37 5.98 -11.85
N PHE A 294 -4.84 4.81 -11.43
CA PHE A 294 -5.98 4.13 -12.02
C PHE A 294 -7.23 5.01 -11.95
N ILE A 295 -7.54 5.55 -10.76
CA ILE A 295 -8.63 6.49 -10.56
C ILE A 295 -8.38 7.74 -11.40
N SER A 296 -7.19 8.34 -11.36
CA SER A 296 -6.86 9.54 -12.15
C SER A 296 -6.94 9.32 -13.67
N HIS A 297 -6.67 8.10 -14.13
CA HIS A 297 -6.74 7.71 -15.53
C HIS A 297 -8.18 7.44 -15.97
N ILE A 298 -8.99 6.81 -15.11
CA ILE A 298 -10.36 6.40 -15.43
C ILE A 298 -11.38 7.49 -15.15
N PHE A 299 -11.20 8.29 -14.10
CA PHE A 299 -12.04 9.42 -13.75
C PHE A 299 -12.39 10.31 -14.96
N PRO A 300 -11.43 10.76 -15.80
CA PRO A 300 -11.73 11.55 -16.99
C PRO A 300 -12.50 10.75 -18.06
N GLN A 301 -12.27 9.45 -18.19
CA GLN A 301 -12.93 8.57 -19.17
C GLN A 301 -14.40 8.27 -18.82
N MET A 302 -14.78 8.37 -17.54
CA MET A 302 -16.15 8.16 -17.09
C MET A 302 -17.07 9.28 -17.55
N ASN A 303 -18.30 8.94 -17.94
CA ASN A 303 -19.31 9.92 -18.30
C ASN A 303 -19.90 10.59 -17.07
N TYR A 304 -20.12 9.82 -16.00
CA TYR A 304 -20.63 10.33 -14.74
C TYR A 304 -19.86 9.74 -13.55
N ILE A 305 -19.73 10.54 -12.50
CA ILE A 305 -19.30 10.07 -11.17
C ILE A 305 -20.52 10.18 -10.26
N VAL A 306 -20.79 9.12 -9.50
CA VAL A 306 -22.01 8.96 -8.72
C VAL A 306 -21.65 8.72 -7.26
N PRO A 307 -21.55 9.79 -6.46
CA PRO A 307 -21.42 9.68 -5.01
C PRO A 307 -22.69 9.16 -4.36
N ILE A 308 -22.55 8.20 -3.47
CA ILE A 308 -23.64 7.72 -2.60
C ILE A 308 -23.45 8.38 -1.25
N LEU A 309 -24.32 9.35 -0.97
CA LEU A 309 -24.20 10.24 0.16
C LEU A 309 -24.80 9.61 1.42
N THR A 310 -23.94 8.97 2.19
CA THR A 310 -24.23 8.48 3.54
C THR A 310 -23.55 9.36 4.59
N GLU A 311 -23.83 9.09 5.87
CA GLU A 311 -23.16 9.79 6.96
C GLU A 311 -21.67 9.46 6.97
N GLY A 312 -21.31 8.18 6.75
CA GLY A 312 -19.92 7.76 6.58
C GLY A 312 -19.22 8.45 5.41
N TYR A 313 -19.91 8.68 4.29
CA TYR A 313 -19.36 9.40 3.15
C TYR A 313 -18.97 10.83 3.53
N LEU A 314 -19.89 11.57 4.15
CA LEU A 314 -19.65 12.96 4.55
C LEU A 314 -18.59 13.08 5.66
N LEU A 315 -18.52 12.12 6.57
CA LEU A 315 -17.47 12.05 7.60
C LEU A 315 -16.10 11.80 6.97
N SER A 316 -16.02 10.96 5.94
CA SER A 316 -14.77 10.65 5.23
C SER A 316 -14.15 11.89 4.56
N LEU A 317 -14.95 12.92 4.26
CA LEU A 317 -14.48 14.19 3.70
C LEU A 317 -13.77 15.09 4.73
N LYS A 318 -14.02 14.92 6.04
CA LYS A 318 -13.47 15.81 7.10
C LYS A 318 -11.96 15.70 7.29
N GLY A 319 -11.30 14.70 6.72
CA GLY A 319 -9.84 14.55 6.77
C GLY A 319 -9.22 14.36 8.16
N ASN A 320 -10.03 14.20 9.21
CA ASN A 320 -9.60 14.12 10.61
C ASN A 320 -9.89 12.78 11.29
N ASN A 321 -10.42 11.79 10.57
CA ASN A 321 -10.41 10.44 11.10
C ASN A 321 -9.04 9.83 10.78
N HIS A 322 -8.19 9.77 11.80
CA HIS A 322 -7.47 8.54 12.09
C HIS A 322 -8.49 7.40 12.11
N HIS A 323 -8.88 6.91 10.94
CA HIS A 323 -9.23 5.50 10.88
C HIS A 323 -7.89 4.80 10.91
N GLU A 324 -7.52 4.37 12.12
CA GLU A 324 -7.14 2.98 12.31
C GLU A 324 -7.92 2.17 11.26
N GLY A 325 -7.26 1.88 10.15
CA GLY A 325 -7.84 1.07 9.10
C GLY A 325 -8.08 -0.29 9.72
N SER A 326 -9.27 -0.48 10.29
CA SER A 326 -9.79 -1.81 10.56
C SER A 326 -9.63 -2.58 9.26
N SER A 327 -9.06 -3.78 9.34
CA SER A 327 -8.80 -4.68 8.21
C SER A 327 -10.06 -5.11 7.43
N LEU A 328 -11.18 -4.40 7.62
CA LEU A 328 -12.53 -4.66 7.15
C LEU A 328 -13.10 -3.51 6.27
N SER A 329 -12.40 -2.38 6.08
CA SER A 329 -12.91 -1.29 5.23
C SER A 329 -12.65 -1.56 3.75
N SER A 330 -13.68 -1.50 2.91
CA SER A 330 -13.58 -1.68 1.46
C SER A 330 -12.70 -0.64 0.78
N ILE A 331 -12.10 -1.01 -0.36
CA ILE A 331 -11.18 -0.14 -1.11
C ILE A 331 -11.87 1.16 -1.56
N ASP A 332 -13.14 1.06 -1.95
CA ASP A 332 -13.95 2.22 -2.34
C ASP A 332 -14.06 3.25 -1.19
N SER A 333 -14.20 2.79 0.06
CA SER A 333 -14.29 3.67 1.23
C SER A 333 -12.99 4.41 1.51
N MET A 334 -11.83 3.81 1.21
CA MET A 334 -10.53 4.46 1.42
C MET A 334 -10.30 5.62 0.44
N TYR A 335 -10.82 5.53 -0.79
CA TYR A 335 -10.58 6.53 -1.83
C TYR A 335 -11.68 7.58 -1.97
N VAL A 336 -12.69 7.59 -1.08
CA VAL A 336 -13.77 8.60 -1.08
C VAL A 336 -13.21 10.03 -1.13
N LYS A 337 -12.26 10.35 -0.25
CA LYS A 337 -11.66 11.69 -0.18
C LYS A 337 -10.88 12.02 -1.45
N PHE A 338 -10.07 11.09 -1.95
CA PHE A 338 -9.28 11.30 -3.17
C PHE A 338 -10.18 11.54 -4.39
N ILE A 339 -11.23 10.74 -4.57
CA ILE A 339 -12.20 10.92 -5.66
C ILE A 339 -12.93 12.25 -5.52
N HIS A 340 -13.29 12.64 -4.29
CA HIS A 340 -13.91 13.93 -4.01
C HIS A 340 -13.00 15.11 -4.35
N ASP A 341 -11.71 15.05 -4.00
CA ASP A 341 -10.72 16.06 -4.38
C ASP A 341 -10.61 16.19 -5.91
N LEU A 342 -10.66 15.07 -6.65
CA LEU A 342 -10.72 15.06 -8.12
C LEU A 342 -12.01 15.68 -8.65
N MET A 343 -13.16 15.43 -8.01
CA MET A 343 -14.44 16.05 -8.37
C MET A 343 -14.37 17.57 -8.21
N MET A 344 -13.86 18.07 -7.09
CA MET A 344 -13.71 19.50 -6.84
C MET A 344 -12.74 20.14 -7.83
N LYS A 345 -11.60 19.50 -8.10
CA LYS A 345 -10.63 19.97 -9.10
C LYS A 345 -11.26 20.07 -10.49
N TYR A 346 -11.99 19.03 -10.92
CA TYR A 346 -12.69 19.04 -12.20
C TYR A 346 -13.80 20.10 -12.25
N TYR A 347 -14.57 20.27 -11.17
CA TYR A 347 -15.63 21.29 -11.09
C TYR A 347 -15.08 22.69 -11.31
N VAL A 348 -13.99 23.04 -10.62
CA VAL A 348 -13.32 24.34 -10.76
C VAL A 348 -12.75 24.51 -12.18
N GLN A 349 -12.09 23.48 -12.72
CA GLN A 349 -11.56 23.51 -14.09
C GLN A 349 -12.67 23.63 -15.15
N ASN A 350 -13.87 23.14 -14.88
CA ASN A 350 -15.03 23.22 -15.78
C ASN A 350 -15.88 24.47 -15.54
N ASN A 351 -15.27 25.58 -15.10
CA ASN A 351 -15.96 26.85 -14.82
C ASN A 351 -17.15 26.71 -13.87
N CYS A 352 -17.02 25.86 -12.84
CA CYS A 352 -18.06 25.59 -11.84
C CYS A 352 -19.37 25.04 -12.45
N ARG A 353 -19.29 24.33 -13.58
CA ARG A 353 -20.44 23.64 -14.20
C ARG A 353 -20.42 22.15 -13.86
N ASN A 354 -21.51 21.67 -13.27
CA ASN A 354 -21.68 20.26 -12.97
C ASN A 354 -22.33 19.50 -14.14
N ASP A 355 -21.52 19.02 -15.07
CA ASP A 355 -21.94 18.13 -16.14
C ASP A 355 -21.79 16.63 -15.78
N LYS A 356 -20.84 16.28 -14.90
CA LYS A 356 -20.41 14.90 -14.62
C LYS A 356 -20.93 14.30 -13.30
N PHE A 357 -21.25 15.07 -12.27
CA PHE A 357 -21.54 14.54 -10.92
C PHE A 357 -23.03 14.37 -10.69
N ARG A 358 -23.45 13.18 -10.25
CA ARG A 358 -24.85 12.87 -9.94
C ARG A 358 -24.92 12.15 -8.61
N CYS A 359 -25.13 12.90 -7.54
CA CYS A 359 -25.17 12.34 -6.19
C CYS A 359 -26.48 11.60 -5.94
N ILE A 360 -26.44 10.54 -5.15
CA ILE A 360 -27.62 9.78 -4.74
C ILE A 360 -27.69 9.81 -3.21
N ILE A 361 -28.86 10.14 -2.68
CA ILE A 361 -29.14 10.09 -1.24
C ILE A 361 -30.10 8.92 -0.98
N PRO A 362 -29.73 7.98 -0.09
CA PRO A 362 -30.63 6.92 0.36
C PRO A 362 -31.94 7.46 0.95
N ASP A 363 -33.07 6.86 0.62
CA ASP A 363 -34.39 7.34 1.06
C ASP A 363 -34.55 7.30 2.59
N ASP A 364 -33.99 6.28 3.24
CA ASP A 364 -34.03 6.06 4.70
C ASP A 364 -33.31 7.15 5.51
N ARG A 365 -32.33 7.82 4.90
CA ARG A 365 -31.45 8.81 5.56
C ARG A 365 -31.57 10.21 4.99
N PHE A 366 -32.50 10.44 4.07
CA PHE A 366 -32.60 11.67 3.29
C PHE A 366 -32.53 12.97 4.13
N LEU A 367 -33.40 13.10 5.13
CA LEU A 367 -33.47 14.32 5.96
C LEU A 367 -32.19 14.58 6.75
N LYS A 368 -31.51 13.53 7.22
CA LYS A 368 -30.26 13.67 7.99
C LYS A 368 -29.12 14.15 7.12
N ILE A 369 -29.03 13.63 5.89
CA ILE A 369 -27.96 13.96 4.94
C ILE A 369 -28.14 15.37 4.39
N VAL A 370 -29.36 15.74 3.96
CA VAL A 370 -29.62 17.07 3.37
C VAL A 370 -29.34 18.21 4.37
N ASN A 371 -29.65 18.00 5.64
CA ASN A 371 -29.40 18.98 6.71
C ASN A 371 -27.94 18.97 7.21
N HIS A 372 -27.07 18.12 6.66
CA HIS A 372 -25.68 18.03 7.09
C HIS A 372 -24.87 19.23 6.57
N LYS A 373 -24.08 19.87 7.44
CA LYS A 373 -23.30 21.08 7.13
C LYS A 373 -22.44 20.99 5.85
N HIS A 374 -21.91 19.81 5.54
CA HIS A 374 -21.12 19.61 4.31
C HIS A 374 -21.92 19.75 3.02
N MET A 375 -23.22 19.45 3.02
CA MET A 375 -24.07 19.65 1.85
C MET A 375 -24.22 21.15 1.50
N GLU A 376 -24.16 22.03 2.50
CA GLU A 376 -24.24 23.47 2.29
C GLU A 376 -22.94 24.06 1.75
N LEU A 377 -21.80 23.55 2.23
CA LEU A 377 -20.47 24.05 1.88
C LEU A 377 -19.99 23.53 0.52
N ASP A 378 -20.47 22.36 0.11
CA ASP A 378 -19.94 21.67 -1.06
C ASP A 378 -20.83 21.83 -2.30
N PRO A 379 -20.38 22.55 -3.34
CA PRO A 379 -21.19 22.77 -4.53
C PRO A 379 -21.39 21.51 -5.39
N VAL A 380 -20.48 20.52 -5.34
CA VAL A 380 -20.63 19.29 -6.15
C VAL A 380 -21.65 18.33 -5.55
N LEU A 381 -21.88 18.39 -4.24
CA LEU A 381 -22.84 17.51 -3.54
C LEU A 381 -24.28 18.04 -3.56
N LYS A 382 -24.49 19.32 -3.82
CA LYS A 382 -25.83 19.96 -3.88
C LYS A 382 -26.75 19.41 -4.96
N VAL A 383 -26.20 18.82 -6.02
CA VAL A 383 -26.98 18.20 -7.09
C VAL A 383 -27.13 16.71 -6.80
N TYR A 384 -28.26 16.35 -6.19
CA TYR A 384 -28.57 14.99 -5.81
C TYR A 384 -29.93 14.53 -6.33
N VAL A 385 -30.14 13.21 -6.32
CA VAL A 385 -31.42 12.54 -6.52
C VAL A 385 -31.67 11.59 -5.36
N LYS A 386 -32.94 11.23 -5.14
CA LYS A 386 -33.28 10.17 -4.20
C LYS A 386 -33.02 8.79 -4.79
N GLU A 387 -32.80 7.79 -3.94
CA GLU A 387 -32.68 6.39 -4.37
C GLU A 387 -33.93 5.93 -5.14
N SER A 388 -35.12 6.31 -4.68
CA SER A 388 -36.41 6.09 -5.38
C SER A 388 -36.48 6.65 -6.81
N GLU A 389 -35.66 7.65 -7.14
CA GLU A 389 -35.62 8.30 -8.46
C GLU A 389 -34.54 7.74 -9.39
N LEU A 390 -33.89 6.64 -8.99
CA LEU A 390 -32.74 6.07 -9.71
C LEU A 390 -33.06 5.71 -11.17
N GLU A 391 -34.25 5.20 -11.44
CA GLU A 391 -34.66 4.85 -12.80
C GLU A 391 -34.79 6.09 -13.69
N GLN A 392 -35.30 7.19 -13.14
CA GLN A 392 -35.39 8.46 -13.84
C GLN A 392 -34.00 9.06 -14.07
N LEU A 393 -33.08 8.90 -13.12
CA LEU A 393 -31.68 9.29 -13.29
C LEU A 393 -31.02 8.48 -14.42
N ALA A 394 -31.19 7.15 -14.44
CA ALA A 394 -30.65 6.29 -15.49
C ALA A 394 -31.18 6.67 -16.89
N CYS A 395 -32.48 6.92 -17.01
CA CYS A 395 -33.10 7.39 -18.25
C CYS A 395 -32.53 8.74 -18.72
N ARG A 396 -32.34 9.70 -17.78
CA ARG A 396 -31.72 11.00 -18.07
C ARG A 396 -30.27 10.86 -18.53
N MET A 397 -29.47 10.01 -17.87
CA MET A 397 -28.07 9.75 -18.23
C MET A 397 -27.91 9.19 -19.65
N LEU A 398 -28.87 8.35 -20.06
CA LEU A 398 -28.94 7.73 -21.39
C LEU A 398 -29.61 8.63 -22.44
N LYS A 399 -30.12 9.82 -22.06
CA LYS A 399 -30.87 10.74 -22.92
C LYS A 399 -32.06 10.06 -23.60
N ILE A 400 -32.75 9.16 -22.87
CA ILE A 400 -33.96 8.51 -23.38
C ILE A 400 -35.09 9.53 -23.34
N SER A 401 -35.33 10.21 -24.46
CA SER A 401 -36.45 11.12 -24.64
C SER A 401 -37.71 10.30 -24.97
N ARG A 402 -38.47 9.92 -23.92
CA ARG A 402 -39.87 9.39 -23.83
C ARG A 402 -39.92 8.49 -22.57
N VAL A 403 -40.72 8.64 -21.51
CA VAL A 403 -41.99 9.30 -21.21
C VAL A 403 -42.00 9.56 -19.68
N VAL A 404 -41.94 10.82 -19.23
CA VAL A 404 -42.26 11.19 -17.82
C VAL A 404 -43.73 11.66 -17.73
N ASN A 405 -44.61 11.08 -18.55
CA ASN A 405 -46.05 11.40 -18.55
C ASN A 405 -46.96 10.27 -18.04
N ASN A 406 -46.43 9.15 -17.55
CA ASN A 406 -47.28 8.05 -17.06
C ASN A 406 -47.23 7.81 -15.54
N PHE A 407 -46.74 8.76 -14.74
CA PHE A 407 -46.91 8.72 -13.28
C PHE A 407 -47.80 9.85 -12.70
N ASN A 408 -48.40 10.69 -13.57
CA ASN A 408 -49.34 11.75 -13.17
C ASN A 408 -50.66 11.72 -13.95
N ARG A 409 -51.15 10.55 -14.33
CA ARG A 409 -52.55 10.36 -14.75
C ARG A 409 -53.07 9.00 -14.29
N GLY A 410 -53.78 9.01 -13.17
CA GLY A 410 -54.51 7.84 -12.68
C GLY A 410 -55.00 8.04 -11.26
N ALA A 411 -56.09 8.82 -11.15
CA ALA A 411 -57.10 8.84 -10.08
C ALA A 411 -56.65 9.05 -8.63
#